data_AF-A0A7V5DCZ5-F1
#
_entry.id   AF-A0A7V5DCZ5-F1
#
_cell.length_a   1.000
_cell.length_b   1.000
_cell.length_c   1.000
_cell.angle_alpha   90.00
_cell.angle_beta   90.00
_cell.angle_gamma   90.00
#
_symmetry.space_group_name_H-M   'P 1'
#
loop_
_entity.id
_entity.type
_entity.pdbx_description
1 polymer ?
#
loop_
_entity_poly.entity_id
_entity_poly.type
_entity_poly.pdbx_seq_one_letter_code
_entity_poly.pdbx_strand_id
1 'polypeptide(L)'
;MLFSCMQFRDGSALRVLEGATLHYGNNGSGMLALCAGGTIVLERNATLTVDCVLNLAECNDALPPQQIFMDLPPGARLVFTDKARLTNRFSQGQQMLLNVRMLGGTIEDWALASEDKALIRRIYPEPSPHFDENVTIAPNPFDESFRLIFLAKKPEEVTLRWTTLSGQSVREEKLWSVAGLNEWQPEPPVSAGAYLLTLETPSGKTTKKVMKTGL
;
A
#
# COMPACT_ATOMS: atom_id res chain seq x y z
N MET A 1 2.17 35.62 1.82
CA MET A 1 1.14 34.88 2.58
C MET A 1 0.57 33.82 1.64
N LEU A 2 0.87 32.54 1.86
CA LEU A 2 0.29 31.46 1.05
C LEU A 2 -0.89 30.92 1.85
N PHE A 3 -2.10 31.10 1.33
CA PHE A 3 -3.30 30.53 1.93
C PHE A 3 -3.34 29.04 1.56
N SER A 4 -3.37 28.17 2.57
CA SER A 4 -3.73 26.77 2.38
C SER A 4 -5.22 26.70 2.03
N CYS A 5 -5.55 25.98 0.95
CA CYS A 5 -6.96 25.77 0.59
C CYS A 5 -7.61 24.76 1.55
N MET A 6 -6.82 23.79 2.04
CA MET A 6 -7.18 22.91 3.15
C MET A 6 -5.96 22.67 4.04
N GLN A 7 -6.18 22.66 5.34
CA GLN A 7 -5.17 22.38 6.35
C GLN A 7 -5.71 21.38 7.37
N PHE A 8 -5.03 20.25 7.50
CA PHE A 8 -5.36 19.19 8.45
C PHE A 8 -4.42 19.29 9.65
N ARG A 9 -5.01 19.56 10.82
CA ARG A 9 -4.34 19.68 12.13
C ARG A 9 -4.49 18.42 12.96
N ASP A 10 -3.91 18.44 14.15
CA ASP A 10 -4.01 17.36 15.13
C ASP A 10 -5.43 16.81 15.27
N GLY A 11 -5.56 15.49 15.19
CA GLY A 11 -6.83 14.77 15.24
C GLY A 11 -7.70 14.85 13.98
N SER A 12 -7.28 15.56 12.94
CA SER A 12 -8.04 15.68 11.68
C SER A 12 -7.45 14.84 10.55
N ALA A 13 -8.31 14.40 9.63
CA ALA A 13 -7.92 13.53 8.53
C ALA A 13 -8.61 13.92 7.22
N LEU A 14 -7.85 13.93 6.12
CA LEU A 14 -8.41 13.80 4.78
C LEU A 14 -8.66 12.30 4.53
N ARG A 15 -9.92 11.91 4.35
CA ARG A 15 -10.28 10.51 4.09
C ARG A 15 -10.73 10.34 2.64
N VAL A 16 -10.15 9.38 1.93
CA VAL A 16 -10.61 8.92 0.62
C VAL A 16 -11.09 7.48 0.78
N LEU A 17 -12.39 7.29 0.59
CA LEU A 17 -13.07 6.03 0.88
C LEU A 17 -12.74 4.94 -0.15
N GLU A 18 -13.09 3.70 0.18
CA GLU A 18 -12.84 2.53 -0.65
C GLU A 18 -13.29 2.73 -2.10
N GLY A 19 -12.37 2.49 -3.04
CA GLY A 19 -12.59 2.66 -4.48
C GLY A 19 -12.80 4.11 -4.96
N ALA A 20 -12.86 5.09 -4.05
CA ALA A 20 -13.05 6.48 -4.42
C ALA A 20 -11.77 7.11 -4.97
N THR A 21 -11.94 8.12 -5.81
CA THR A 21 -10.83 8.93 -6.32
C THR A 21 -11.04 10.38 -5.93
N LEU A 22 -10.00 10.99 -5.34
CA LEU A 22 -9.94 12.41 -5.07
C LEU A 22 -8.77 13.02 -5.84
N HIS A 23 -9.07 13.98 -6.71
CA HIS A 23 -8.07 14.87 -7.30
C HIS A 23 -8.08 16.19 -6.54
N TYR A 24 -6.96 16.52 -5.88
CA TYR A 24 -6.84 17.75 -5.11
C TYR A 24 -5.78 18.69 -5.69
N GLY A 25 -6.21 19.90 -6.03
CA GLY A 25 -5.42 20.88 -6.76
C GLY A 25 -5.83 21.00 -8.22
N ASN A 26 -5.17 21.89 -8.94
CA ASN A 26 -5.36 22.08 -10.38
C ASN A 26 -4.13 22.74 -10.98
N ASN A 27 -3.36 22.00 -11.80
CA ASN A 27 -2.13 22.47 -12.43
C ASN A 27 -1.13 23.06 -11.41
N GLY A 28 -0.91 22.35 -10.31
CA GLY A 28 -0.03 22.79 -9.22
C GLY A 28 -0.58 23.92 -8.35
N SER A 29 -1.78 24.43 -8.66
CA SER A 29 -2.42 25.48 -7.88
C SER A 29 -3.09 24.94 -6.63
N GLY A 30 -3.00 25.72 -5.56
CA GLY A 30 -3.54 25.39 -4.24
C GLY A 30 -2.48 24.80 -3.31
N MET A 31 -2.88 24.57 -2.07
CA MET A 31 -2.03 23.95 -1.08
C MET A 31 -2.86 23.03 -0.18
N LEU A 32 -2.35 21.82 0.00
CA LEU A 32 -2.78 20.85 1.01
C LEU A 32 -1.75 20.88 2.14
N ALA A 33 -2.11 21.39 3.31
CA ALA A 33 -1.21 21.42 4.45
C ALA A 33 -1.53 20.27 5.41
N LEU A 34 -0.53 19.45 5.74
CA LEU A 34 -0.58 18.48 6.82
C LEU A 34 0.26 18.98 7.98
N CYS A 35 -0.40 19.27 9.08
CA CYS A 35 0.26 19.60 10.32
C CYS A 35 0.59 18.33 11.11
N ALA A 36 1.50 18.45 12.08
CA ALA A 36 1.64 17.49 13.18
C ALA A 36 0.28 16.99 13.69
N GLY A 37 0.10 15.66 13.75
CA GLY A 37 -1.15 15.00 14.16
C GLY A 37 -2.27 14.98 13.11
N GLY A 38 -2.12 15.70 12.00
CA GLY A 38 -2.97 15.59 10.81
C GLY A 38 -2.56 14.41 9.93
N THR A 39 -3.51 13.82 9.20
CA THR A 39 -3.22 12.64 8.36
C THR A 39 -4.03 12.60 7.06
N ILE A 40 -3.58 11.74 6.15
CA ILE A 40 -4.33 11.30 4.97
C ILE A 40 -4.62 9.81 5.18
N VAL A 41 -5.89 9.45 5.09
CA VAL A 41 -6.35 8.05 5.16
C VAL A 41 -6.88 7.66 3.78
N LEU A 42 -6.17 6.76 3.11
CA LEU A 42 -6.66 6.10 1.91
C LEU A 42 -7.15 4.70 2.30
N GLU A 43 -8.37 4.36 1.90
CA GLU A 43 -8.91 3.01 2.04
C GLU A 43 -8.49 2.13 0.84
N ARG A 44 -8.91 0.86 0.84
CA ARG A 44 -8.59 -0.09 -0.23
C ARG A 44 -9.02 0.46 -1.59
N ASN A 45 -8.19 0.28 -2.61
CA ASN A 45 -8.45 0.77 -3.97
C ASN A 45 -8.69 2.29 -4.10
N ALA A 46 -8.49 3.08 -3.04
CA ALA A 46 -8.70 4.52 -3.06
C ALA A 46 -7.54 5.23 -3.76
N THR A 47 -7.82 6.29 -4.50
CA THR A 47 -6.80 7.09 -5.20
C THR A 47 -6.83 8.53 -4.73
N LEU A 48 -5.68 9.05 -4.29
CA LEU A 48 -5.46 10.49 -4.10
C LEU A 48 -4.45 10.99 -5.15
N THR A 49 -4.93 11.86 -6.03
CA THR A 49 -4.08 12.61 -6.96
C THR A 49 -3.79 13.99 -6.38
N VAL A 50 -2.53 14.24 -6.06
CA VAL A 50 -2.01 15.53 -5.60
C VAL A 50 -1.55 16.32 -6.81
N ASP A 51 -2.22 17.44 -7.09
CA ASP A 51 -1.92 18.36 -8.17
C ASP A 51 -1.78 19.81 -7.65
N CYS A 52 -1.05 19.92 -6.55
CA CYS A 52 -0.81 21.17 -5.82
C CYS A 52 0.44 21.07 -4.95
N VAL A 53 0.65 22.07 -4.08
CA VAL A 53 1.66 22.00 -3.03
C VAL A 53 1.14 21.19 -1.84
N LEU A 54 1.69 20.01 -1.60
CA LEU A 54 1.58 19.28 -0.34
C LEU A 54 2.64 19.82 0.64
N ASN A 55 2.20 20.46 1.71
CA ASN A 55 3.08 21.08 2.70
C ASN A 55 3.05 20.33 4.04
N LEU A 56 4.21 19.91 4.53
CA LEU A 56 4.42 19.32 5.85
C LEU A 56 4.88 20.42 6.82
N ALA A 57 4.20 20.60 7.95
CA ALA A 57 4.58 21.57 8.99
C ALA A 57 4.15 21.10 10.39
N GLU A 58 4.72 21.65 11.46
CA GLU A 58 4.27 21.33 12.82
C GLU A 58 3.02 22.14 13.20
N CYS A 59 2.84 23.33 12.62
CA CYS A 59 1.72 24.28 12.82
C CYS A 59 1.49 24.80 14.24
N ASN A 60 2.16 24.24 15.26
CA ASN A 60 2.03 24.62 16.68
C ASN A 60 3.40 24.83 17.35
N ASP A 61 4.46 25.13 16.60
CA ASP A 61 5.84 25.23 17.10
C ASP A 61 6.31 24.00 17.89
N ALA A 62 5.78 22.83 17.55
CA ALA A 62 6.03 21.60 18.30
C ALA A 62 7.52 21.25 18.30
N LEU A 63 8.06 21.03 19.49
CA LEU A 63 9.41 20.53 19.73
C LEU A 63 9.30 19.16 20.42
N PRO A 64 9.90 18.09 19.87
CA PRO A 64 10.75 18.01 18.67
C PRO A 64 9.94 17.99 17.33
N PRO A 65 10.63 18.09 16.17
CA PRO A 65 10.00 17.95 14.85
C PRO A 65 9.20 16.66 14.75
N GLN A 66 7.91 16.79 14.46
CA GLN A 66 7.01 15.65 14.32
C GLN A 66 7.08 15.09 12.91
N GLN A 67 6.48 13.94 12.66
CA GLN A 67 6.53 13.29 11.35
C GLN A 67 5.11 13.00 10.88
N ILE A 68 4.86 13.05 9.57
CA ILE A 68 3.56 12.67 9.02
C ILE A 68 3.62 11.20 8.65
N PHE A 69 2.61 10.44 9.06
CA PHE A 69 2.45 9.03 8.71
C PHE A 69 1.16 8.82 7.93
N MET A 70 1.23 7.95 6.93
CA MET A 70 0.06 7.45 6.20
C MET A 70 0.27 6.01 5.75
N ASP A 71 -0.84 5.34 5.48
CA ASP A 71 -0.87 3.96 5.01
C ASP A 71 -1.35 3.90 3.58
N LEU A 72 -0.73 3.03 2.80
CA LEU A 72 -1.19 2.64 1.48
C LEU A 72 -1.65 1.18 1.53
N PRO A 73 -2.93 0.93 1.86
CA PRO A 73 -3.48 -0.42 1.85
C PRO A 73 -3.57 -0.99 0.42
N PRO A 74 -3.94 -2.27 0.27
CA PRO A 74 -3.99 -2.92 -1.04
C PRO A 74 -4.80 -2.14 -2.07
N GLY A 75 -4.19 -1.93 -3.23
CA GLY A 75 -4.76 -1.20 -4.37
C GLY A 75 -4.86 0.32 -4.20
N ALA A 76 -4.56 0.87 -3.01
CA ALA A 76 -4.57 2.32 -2.82
C ALA A 76 -3.43 3.00 -3.59
N ARG A 77 -3.67 4.21 -4.10
CA ARG A 77 -2.71 4.96 -4.92
C ARG A 77 -2.55 6.38 -4.41
N LEU A 78 -1.32 6.78 -4.15
CA LEU A 78 -0.92 8.19 -3.97
C LEU A 78 -0.18 8.65 -5.23
N VAL A 79 -0.77 9.58 -5.96
CA VAL A 79 -0.24 10.06 -7.25
C VAL A 79 0.17 11.51 -7.12
N PHE A 80 1.37 11.85 -7.57
CA PHE A 80 1.83 13.22 -7.72
C PHE A 80 1.91 13.57 -9.20
N THR A 81 1.21 14.63 -9.61
CA THR A 81 1.30 15.15 -10.99
C THR A 81 2.66 15.82 -11.24
N ASP A 82 2.94 16.15 -12.50
CA ASP A 82 4.13 16.91 -12.90
C ASP A 82 4.13 18.37 -12.41
N LYS A 83 2.98 18.86 -11.94
CA LYS A 83 2.82 20.19 -11.33
C LYS A 83 2.78 20.13 -9.80
N ALA A 84 2.73 18.94 -9.21
CA ALA A 84 2.71 18.78 -7.77
C ALA A 84 4.06 19.16 -7.16
N ARG A 85 4.01 19.63 -5.91
CA ARG A 85 5.20 19.85 -5.08
C ARG A 85 4.99 19.24 -3.70
N LEU A 86 6.04 18.66 -3.14
CA LEU A 86 6.09 18.25 -1.73
C LEU A 86 7.13 19.12 -1.03
N THR A 87 6.75 19.78 0.06
CA THR A 87 7.67 20.67 0.77
C THR A 87 7.50 20.58 2.28
N ASN A 88 8.59 20.77 3.01
CA ASN A 88 8.62 20.92 4.45
C ASN A 88 9.25 22.26 4.85
N ARG A 89 9.24 23.28 3.98
CA ARG A 89 9.91 24.56 4.23
C ARG A 89 9.42 25.30 5.47
N PHE A 90 8.21 25.00 5.92
CA PHE A 90 7.62 25.57 7.15
C PHE A 90 7.81 24.66 8.36
N SER A 91 8.54 23.54 8.20
CA SER A 91 8.97 22.71 9.31
C SER A 91 10.21 23.30 9.99
N GLN A 92 10.28 23.15 11.31
CA GLN A 92 11.47 23.48 12.07
C GLN A 92 12.69 22.69 11.57
N GLY A 93 13.70 23.41 11.08
CA GLY A 93 14.91 22.82 10.51
C GLY A 93 14.67 21.99 9.24
N GLN A 94 13.47 22.07 8.63
CA GLN A 94 13.09 21.30 7.44
C GLN A 94 13.29 19.79 7.63
N GLN A 95 12.87 19.26 8.78
CA GLN A 95 13.12 17.87 9.19
C GLN A 95 11.90 16.95 9.04
N MET A 96 10.71 17.50 8.77
CA MET A 96 9.51 16.68 8.54
C MET A 96 9.62 15.88 7.25
N LEU A 97 9.26 14.59 7.33
CA LEU A 97 9.12 13.68 6.21
C LEU A 97 7.69 13.13 6.14
N LEU A 98 7.29 12.74 4.94
CA LEU A 98 6.10 11.93 4.69
C LEU A 98 6.50 10.46 4.78
N ASN A 99 6.12 9.81 5.87
CA ASN A 99 6.39 8.40 6.13
C ASN A 99 5.22 7.56 5.63
N VAL A 100 5.42 6.82 4.56
CA VAL A 100 4.37 6.04 3.89
C VAL A 100 4.58 4.56 4.14
N ARG A 101 3.66 3.93 4.86
CA ARG A 101 3.66 2.48 5.06
C ARG A 101 3.07 1.79 3.83
N MET A 102 3.90 1.01 3.14
CA MET A 102 3.60 0.35 1.87
C MET A 102 2.92 -1.01 2.15
N LEU A 103 1.61 -0.97 2.43
CA LEU A 103 0.79 -2.14 2.78
C LEU A 103 0.04 -2.73 1.56
N GLY A 104 0.64 -2.64 0.37
CA GLY A 104 0.09 -3.15 -0.89
C GLY A 104 -0.53 -2.11 -1.82
N GLY A 105 -0.47 -0.83 -1.45
CA GLY A 105 -0.72 0.28 -2.36
C GLY A 105 0.57 0.80 -3.02
N THR A 106 0.43 1.82 -3.87
CA THR A 106 1.54 2.39 -4.67
C THR A 106 1.67 3.90 -4.52
N ILE A 107 2.89 4.39 -4.73
CA ILE A 107 3.19 5.81 -4.87
C ILE A 107 3.69 6.06 -6.28
N GLU A 108 3.04 6.97 -6.99
CA GLU A 108 3.46 7.48 -8.29
C GLU A 108 4.06 8.88 -8.11
N ASP A 109 5.33 8.92 -7.71
CA ASP A 109 6.09 10.15 -7.47
C ASP A 109 7.09 10.46 -8.58
N TRP A 110 7.11 9.71 -9.69
CA TRP A 110 8.10 9.85 -10.77
C TRP A 110 8.18 11.27 -11.33
N ALA A 111 7.08 12.02 -11.28
CA ALA A 111 6.98 13.39 -11.78
C ALA A 111 7.48 14.46 -10.80
N LEU A 112 7.68 14.12 -9.51
CA LEU A 112 8.24 15.03 -8.52
C LEU A 112 9.73 15.33 -8.78
N ALA A 113 10.14 16.54 -8.41
CA ALA A 113 11.56 16.91 -8.35
C ALA A 113 12.32 16.05 -7.33
N SER A 114 13.63 15.89 -7.50
CA SER A 114 14.45 15.00 -6.64
C SER A 114 14.44 15.45 -5.17
N GLU A 115 14.45 16.75 -4.92
CA GLU A 115 14.38 17.31 -3.57
C GLU A 115 13.03 17.03 -2.90
N ASP A 116 11.94 17.05 -3.65
CA ASP A 116 10.60 16.74 -3.17
C ASP A 116 10.46 15.22 -2.89
N LYS A 117 10.99 14.37 -3.78
CA LYS A 117 11.04 12.90 -3.59
C LYS A 117 11.80 12.50 -2.34
N ALA A 118 12.86 13.22 -2.00
CA ALA A 118 13.67 12.96 -0.81
C ALA A 118 12.89 13.12 0.51
N LEU A 119 11.74 13.82 0.47
CA LEU A 119 10.83 13.97 1.62
C LEU A 119 9.91 12.77 1.84
N ILE A 120 9.88 11.80 0.92
CA ILE A 120 9.05 10.60 1.01
C ILE A 120 9.88 9.43 1.55
N ARG A 121 9.57 8.98 2.76
CA ARG A 121 10.12 7.76 3.34
C ARG A 121 9.14 6.60 3.16
N ARG A 122 9.47 5.67 2.26
CA ARG A 122 8.72 4.41 2.10
C ARG A 122 9.13 3.43 3.20
N ILE A 123 8.15 2.90 3.91
CA ILE A 123 8.33 1.93 5.00
C ILE A 123 7.62 0.64 4.58
N TYR A 124 8.39 -0.40 4.31
CA TYR A 124 7.86 -1.72 3.97
C TYR A 124 7.80 -2.58 5.24
N PRO A 125 6.73 -3.38 5.41
CA PRO A 125 6.71 -4.38 6.48
C PRO A 125 7.85 -5.38 6.28
N GLU A 126 8.50 -5.77 7.36
CA GLU A 126 9.61 -6.72 7.33
C GLU A 126 9.06 -8.16 7.27
N PRO A 127 9.42 -8.96 6.26
CA PRO A 127 9.00 -10.36 6.22
C PRO A 127 9.60 -11.17 7.37
N SER A 128 8.84 -12.14 7.87
CA SER A 128 9.33 -13.15 8.82
C SER A 128 10.49 -13.94 8.20
N PRO A 129 11.49 -14.36 9.00
CA PRO A 129 12.50 -15.32 8.55
C PRO A 129 11.89 -16.69 8.17
N HIS A 130 10.70 -17.02 8.68
CA HIS A 130 9.97 -18.24 8.30
C HIS A 130 9.06 -17.95 7.11
N PHE A 131 9.39 -18.54 5.95
CA PHE A 131 8.73 -18.22 4.68
C PHE A 131 7.20 -18.46 4.72
N ASP A 132 6.75 -19.49 5.41
CA ASP A 132 5.34 -19.83 5.51
C ASP A 132 4.52 -18.86 6.36
N GLU A 133 5.16 -18.10 7.25
CA GLU A 133 4.52 -17.02 8.02
C GLU A 133 4.26 -15.78 7.15
N ASN A 134 4.95 -15.65 6.02
CA ASN A 134 4.75 -14.56 5.06
C ASN A 134 3.59 -14.82 4.09
N VAL A 135 2.95 -15.99 4.16
CA VAL A 135 1.88 -16.40 3.26
C VAL A 135 0.60 -16.63 4.04
N THR A 136 -0.41 -15.81 3.76
CA THR A 136 -1.74 -15.91 4.37
C THR A 136 -2.78 -16.18 3.29
N ILE A 137 -3.73 -17.06 3.62
CA ILE A 137 -4.88 -17.37 2.77
C ILE A 137 -6.14 -17.08 3.57
N ALA A 138 -7.03 -16.26 3.03
CA ALA A 138 -8.26 -15.89 3.71
C ALA A 138 -9.42 -15.58 2.74
N PRO A 139 -10.64 -16.06 3.03
CA PRO A 139 -10.98 -17.04 4.06
C PRO A 139 -10.45 -18.45 3.72
N ASN A 140 -10.41 -19.34 4.70
CA ASN A 140 -10.16 -20.78 4.51
C ASN A 140 -10.85 -21.55 5.66
N PRO A 141 -11.96 -22.28 5.41
CA PRO A 141 -12.54 -22.59 4.10
C PRO A 141 -13.06 -21.36 3.35
N PHE A 142 -13.17 -21.47 2.03
CA PHE A 142 -13.69 -20.43 1.15
C PHE A 142 -14.75 -20.99 0.20
N ASP A 143 -15.62 -20.13 -0.29
CA ASP A 143 -16.64 -20.46 -1.29
C ASP A 143 -16.29 -19.81 -2.64
N GLU A 144 -16.83 -18.62 -2.92
CA GLU A 144 -16.49 -17.84 -4.10
C GLU A 144 -15.29 -16.91 -3.89
N SER A 145 -15.14 -16.34 -2.70
CA SER A 145 -14.07 -15.37 -2.41
C SER A 145 -12.83 -16.05 -1.86
N PHE A 146 -11.71 -15.96 -2.58
CA PHE A 146 -10.40 -16.45 -2.18
C PHE A 146 -9.38 -15.32 -2.27
N ARG A 147 -8.59 -15.09 -1.20
CA ARG A 147 -7.45 -14.16 -1.24
C ARG A 147 -6.18 -14.84 -0.78
N LEU A 148 -5.14 -14.60 -1.56
CA LEU A 148 -3.76 -14.90 -1.23
C LEU A 148 -3.05 -13.59 -0.88
N ILE A 149 -2.47 -13.55 0.31
CA ILE A 149 -1.66 -12.43 0.79
C ILE A 149 -0.23 -12.93 0.96
N PHE A 150 0.72 -12.22 0.36
CA PHE A 150 2.15 -12.54 0.42
C PHE A 150 2.98 -11.31 0.78
N LEU A 151 3.79 -11.42 1.82
CA LEU A 151 4.73 -10.38 2.22
C LEU A 151 6.11 -10.65 1.61
N ALA A 152 6.47 -9.88 0.58
CA ALA A 152 7.72 -10.05 -0.16
C ALA A 152 8.78 -9.04 0.29
N LYS A 153 10.04 -9.48 0.39
CA LYS A 153 11.16 -8.58 0.72
C LYS A 153 11.54 -7.66 -0.44
N LYS A 154 11.37 -8.15 -1.67
CA LYS A 154 11.80 -7.51 -2.92
C LYS A 154 10.88 -7.98 -4.05
N PRO A 155 10.88 -7.29 -5.19
CA PRO A 155 10.17 -7.79 -6.37
C PRO A 155 10.72 -9.15 -6.82
N GLU A 156 9.83 -10.12 -7.02
CA GLU A 156 10.17 -11.47 -7.49
C GLU A 156 8.99 -12.18 -8.16
N GLU A 157 9.30 -13.15 -9.03
CA GLU A 157 8.32 -14.06 -9.62
C GLU A 157 7.83 -15.07 -8.58
N VAL A 158 6.52 -15.29 -8.53
CA VAL A 158 5.84 -16.23 -7.64
C VAL A 158 5.16 -17.29 -8.48
N THR A 159 5.50 -18.56 -8.26
CA THR A 159 4.79 -19.70 -8.85
C THR A 159 3.76 -20.21 -7.86
N LEU A 160 2.50 -20.24 -8.28
CA LEU A 160 1.40 -20.87 -7.54
C LEU A 160 0.99 -22.16 -8.19
N ARG A 161 0.86 -23.22 -7.39
CA ARG A 161 0.41 -24.53 -7.86
C ARG A 161 -0.68 -25.09 -6.95
N TRP A 162 -1.80 -25.46 -7.57
CA TRP A 162 -2.89 -26.17 -6.94
C TRP A 162 -2.72 -27.67 -7.18
N THR A 163 -2.79 -28.45 -6.10
CA THR A 163 -2.70 -29.91 -6.16
C THR A 163 -3.84 -30.53 -5.36
N THR A 164 -4.41 -31.63 -5.83
CA THR A 164 -5.36 -32.43 -5.04
C THR A 164 -4.64 -33.13 -3.87
N LEU A 165 -5.41 -33.66 -2.90
CA LEU A 165 -4.83 -34.49 -1.84
C LEU A 165 -4.19 -35.80 -2.34
N SER A 166 -4.54 -36.25 -3.54
CA SER A 166 -3.90 -37.40 -4.20
C SER A 166 -2.59 -37.04 -4.92
N GLY A 167 -2.18 -35.77 -4.91
CA GLY A 167 -0.95 -35.31 -5.56
C GLY A 167 -1.12 -34.94 -7.03
N GLN A 168 -2.33 -34.96 -7.58
CA GLN A 168 -2.59 -34.55 -8.95
C GLN A 168 -2.54 -33.02 -9.09
N SER A 169 -1.71 -32.52 -10.01
CA SER A 169 -1.69 -31.10 -10.34
C SER A 169 -3.02 -30.68 -10.99
N VAL A 170 -3.64 -29.64 -10.45
CA VAL A 170 -4.90 -29.07 -10.94
C VAL A 170 -4.63 -27.86 -11.82
N ARG A 171 -3.74 -26.98 -11.36
CA ARG A 171 -3.44 -25.70 -12.02
C ARG A 171 -2.08 -25.19 -11.55
N GLU A 172 -1.40 -24.47 -12.44
CA GLU A 172 -0.21 -23.69 -12.13
C GLU A 172 -0.35 -22.31 -12.77
N GLU A 173 0.07 -21.27 -12.07
CA GLU A 173 0.12 -19.90 -12.58
C GLU A 173 1.35 -19.16 -12.03
N LYS A 174 1.77 -18.13 -12.77
CA LYS A 174 2.87 -17.25 -12.38
C LYS A 174 2.33 -15.87 -12.07
N LEU A 175 2.73 -15.32 -10.93
CA LEU A 175 2.41 -13.98 -10.48
C LEU A 175 3.70 -13.17 -10.30
N TRP A 176 3.57 -11.85 -10.29
CA TRP A 176 4.67 -10.94 -10.01
C TRP A 176 4.42 -10.20 -8.71
N SER A 177 5.38 -10.26 -7.79
CA SER A 177 5.33 -9.53 -6.52
C SER A 177 6.16 -8.25 -6.56
N VAL A 178 5.76 -7.27 -5.75
CA VAL A 178 6.56 -6.09 -5.41
C VAL A 178 7.01 -6.18 -3.95
N ALA A 179 7.97 -5.35 -3.54
CA ALA A 179 8.36 -5.27 -2.14
C ALA A 179 7.17 -4.85 -1.25
N GLY A 180 7.03 -5.49 -0.09
CA GLY A 180 5.92 -5.27 0.84
C GLY A 180 4.77 -6.26 0.64
N LEU A 181 3.57 -5.83 1.00
CA LEU A 181 2.38 -6.69 0.96
C LEU A 181 1.84 -6.81 -0.46
N ASN A 182 1.60 -8.04 -0.90
CA ASN A 182 0.96 -8.36 -2.16
C ASN A 182 -0.35 -9.08 -1.88
N GLU A 183 -1.39 -8.76 -2.64
CA GLU A 183 -2.70 -9.40 -2.53
C GLU A 183 -3.18 -9.82 -3.92
N TRP A 184 -3.55 -11.08 -4.06
CA TRP A 184 -4.07 -11.65 -5.30
C TRP A 184 -5.34 -12.45 -5.05
N GLN A 185 -6.16 -12.57 -6.09
CA GLN A 185 -7.32 -13.45 -6.15
C GLN A 185 -7.12 -14.46 -7.29
N PRO A 186 -6.17 -15.40 -7.14
CA PRO A 186 -5.96 -16.44 -8.14
C PRO A 186 -7.23 -17.29 -8.28
N GLU A 187 -7.48 -17.76 -9.50
CA GLU A 187 -8.69 -18.53 -9.78
C GLU A 187 -8.63 -19.90 -9.07
N PRO A 188 -9.54 -20.19 -8.14
CA PRO A 188 -9.51 -21.43 -7.38
C PRO A 188 -9.95 -22.63 -8.23
N PRO A 189 -9.67 -23.87 -7.79
CA PRO A 189 -10.24 -25.08 -8.40
C PRO A 189 -11.76 -25.02 -8.52
N VAL A 190 -12.33 -25.61 -9.57
CA VAL A 190 -13.78 -25.52 -9.86
C VAL A 190 -14.59 -26.33 -8.84
N SER A 191 -14.20 -27.57 -8.56
CA SER A 191 -14.93 -28.45 -7.67
C SER A 191 -14.70 -28.13 -6.19
N ALA A 192 -15.71 -28.39 -5.37
CA ALA A 192 -15.58 -28.37 -3.92
C ALA A 192 -14.61 -29.48 -3.47
N GLY A 193 -13.85 -29.22 -2.41
CA GLY A 193 -12.89 -30.19 -1.88
C GLY A 193 -11.72 -29.57 -1.14
N ALA A 194 -10.82 -30.44 -0.68
CA ALA A 194 -9.57 -30.05 -0.08
C ALA A 194 -8.43 -30.09 -1.11
N TYR A 195 -7.63 -29.03 -1.11
CA TYR A 195 -6.50 -28.84 -2.01
C TYR A 195 -5.25 -28.45 -1.23
N LEU A 196 -4.10 -28.61 -1.88
CA LEU A 196 -2.83 -28.06 -1.45
C LEU A 196 -2.47 -26.91 -2.39
N LEU A 197 -2.38 -25.70 -1.86
CA LEU A 197 -1.85 -24.54 -2.57
C LEU A 197 -0.38 -24.39 -2.22
N THR A 198 0.50 -24.56 -3.20
CA THR A 198 1.93 -24.35 -3.07
C THR A 198 2.29 -23.00 -3.65
N LEU A 199 2.98 -22.18 -2.85
CA LEU A 199 3.58 -20.92 -3.27
C LEU A 199 5.09 -21.08 -3.25
N GLU A 200 5.74 -20.82 -4.38
CA GLU A 200 7.18 -20.98 -4.58
C GLU A 200 7.78 -19.72 -5.20
N THR A 201 8.88 -19.27 -4.63
CA THR A 201 9.66 -18.09 -5.03
C THR A 201 11.15 -18.42 -4.95
N PRO A 202 12.04 -17.60 -5.53
CA PRO A 202 13.48 -17.71 -5.25
C PRO A 202 13.83 -17.62 -3.77
N SER A 203 13.00 -16.93 -2.98
CA SER A 203 13.21 -16.71 -1.54
C SER A 203 12.72 -17.87 -0.66
N GLY A 204 11.90 -18.78 -1.19
CA GLY A 204 11.38 -19.92 -0.42
C GLY A 204 10.12 -20.55 -1.00
N LYS A 205 9.63 -21.56 -0.30
CA LYS A 205 8.47 -22.36 -0.70
C LYS A 205 7.62 -22.72 0.51
N THR A 206 6.30 -22.66 0.36
CA THR A 206 5.35 -23.17 1.35
C THR A 206 4.17 -23.85 0.67
N THR A 207 3.54 -24.79 1.37
CA THR A 207 2.31 -25.42 0.95
C THR A 207 1.28 -25.26 2.05
N LYS A 208 0.11 -24.70 1.71
CA LYS A 208 -1.02 -24.53 2.63
C LYS A 208 -2.17 -25.43 2.19
N LYS A 209 -2.82 -26.09 3.15
CA LYS A 209 -4.07 -26.81 2.90
C LYS A 209 -5.20 -25.80 2.78
N VAL A 210 -5.96 -25.87 1.69
CA VAL A 210 -7.08 -24.97 1.42
C VAL A 210 -8.35 -25.79 1.17
N MET A 211 -9.48 -25.32 1.67
CA MET A 211 -10.77 -26.00 1.52
C MET A 211 -11.74 -25.10 0.75
N LYS A 212 -12.19 -25.59 -0.41
CA LYS A 212 -13.29 -24.99 -1.17
C LYS A 212 -14.60 -25.65 -0.78
N THR A 213 -15.57 -24.88 -0.28
CA THR A 213 -16.93 -25.35 -0.06
C THR A 213 -17.70 -25.34 -1.37
N GLY A 214 -18.67 -26.24 -1.51
CA GLY A 214 -19.64 -26.15 -2.61
C GLY A 214 -20.76 -25.21 -2.21
N LEU A 215 -21.27 -24.45 -3.18
CA LEU A 215 -22.63 -23.89 -3.14
C LEU A 215 -23.67 -25.01 -3.20
#